data_AF-A0AA35CHT7-F1
#
_entry.id   AF-A0AA35CHT7-F1
#
_cell.length_a   1.000
_cell.length_b   1.000
_cell.length_c   1.000
_cell.angle_alpha   90.00
_cell.angle_beta   90.00
_cell.angle_gamma   90.00
#
_symmetry.space_group_name_H-M   'P 1'
#
loop_
_entity.id
_entity.type
_entity.pdbx_description
1 polymer ?
#
loop_
_entity_poly.entity_id
_entity_poly.type
_entity_poly.pdbx_seq_one_letter_code
_entity_poly.pdbx_strand_id
1 'polypeptide(L)'
;MRFPSVSVEELLQQFQEAPSEWLDDAGRETLRAIGRFLDEAKTGVDAEKLDALLASSPRTLDVIRLFLGLSQDEMANHLRAAGGGALSGTYASIRDRLKHDHVRATVVSALVRLGAVHTIGAHLRKRWTIRDVLLERYQFGRGRAVKGQLRGRSLENEVEQRLRRLGVPYVARVTFIGRDGKQAKADFAIPGAQRPKTVIESKVYEATGSKQTDVLGDILKIVEARDYLTYFFVVTDGLGWHNRVSDLRHLVEFQQRGMVSMIFTRATLGKLEEAVRYIYQHEYGRQSEEE
;
A
#
# COMPACT_ATOMS: atom_id res chain seq x y z
N MET A 1 37.35 -14.94 39.83
CA MET A 1 37.54 -15.34 38.42
C MET A 1 37.15 -14.15 37.56
N ARG A 2 38.09 -13.52 36.83
CA ARG A 2 37.80 -12.40 35.92
C ARG A 2 37.76 -12.96 34.50
N PHE A 3 36.64 -12.79 33.82
CA PHE A 3 36.53 -13.13 32.41
C PHE A 3 37.35 -12.13 31.59
N PRO A 4 38.10 -12.58 30.57
CA PRO A 4 38.86 -11.69 29.70
C PRO A 4 37.91 -10.76 28.91
N SER A 5 38.37 -9.53 28.67
CA SER A 5 37.66 -8.58 27.81
C SER A 5 37.78 -9.01 26.35
N VAL A 6 36.65 -9.11 25.66
CA VAL A 6 36.58 -9.41 24.22
C VAL A 6 36.44 -8.12 23.43
N SER A 7 37.21 -7.96 22.36
CA SER A 7 37.13 -6.83 21.43
C SER A 7 36.04 -7.03 20.36
N VAL A 8 35.62 -5.93 19.72
CA VAL A 8 34.62 -5.97 18.65
C VAL A 8 35.16 -6.75 17.44
N GLU A 9 36.44 -6.58 17.13
CA GLU A 9 37.14 -7.28 16.06
C GLU A 9 37.16 -8.80 16.29
N GLU A 10 37.41 -9.25 17.53
CA GLU A 10 37.37 -10.67 17.89
C GLU A 10 35.97 -11.27 17.76
N LEU A 11 34.91 -10.51 18.10
CA LEU A 11 33.52 -10.97 17.93
C LEU A 11 33.13 -11.09 16.47
N LEU A 12 33.51 -10.12 15.63
CA LEU A 12 33.19 -10.14 14.20
C LEU A 12 33.83 -11.33 13.48
N GLN A 13 35.01 -11.78 13.92
CA GLN A 13 35.69 -12.97 13.38
C GLN A 13 35.07 -14.29 13.87
N GLN A 14 34.31 -14.27 14.97
CA GLN A 14 33.65 -15.45 15.53
C GLN A 14 32.24 -15.67 14.96
N PHE A 15 31.64 -14.68 14.30
CA PHE A 15 30.32 -14.81 13.71
C PHE A 15 30.35 -15.80 12.55
N GLN A 16 29.60 -16.88 12.70
CA GLN A 16 29.28 -17.79 11.61
C GLN A 16 27.88 -17.48 11.06
N GLU A 17 27.67 -17.86 9.81
CA GLU A 17 26.33 -17.80 9.22
C GLU A 17 25.42 -18.76 9.99
N ALA A 18 24.38 -18.21 10.61
CA ALA A 18 23.39 -19.03 11.29
C ALA A 18 22.68 -19.91 10.24
N PRO A 19 22.69 -21.25 10.38
CA PRO A 19 21.98 -22.11 9.45
C PRO A 19 20.48 -21.75 9.51
N SER A 20 19.95 -21.24 8.40
CA SER A 20 18.52 -21.02 8.23
C SER A 20 17.98 -22.08 7.28
N GLU A 21 17.27 -23.07 7.84
CA GLU A 21 16.50 -23.97 7.01
C GLU A 21 15.32 -23.17 6.43
N TRP A 22 15.37 -22.88 5.14
CA TRP A 22 14.35 -22.05 4.47
C TRP A 22 12.99 -22.75 4.35
N LEU A 23 12.93 -24.05 4.67
CA LEU A 23 11.79 -24.92 4.43
C LEU A 23 11.23 -25.48 5.75
N ASP A 24 10.26 -24.77 6.31
CA ASP A 24 9.44 -25.27 7.42
C ASP A 24 8.32 -26.21 6.92
N ASP A 25 7.50 -26.73 7.83
CA ASP A 25 6.39 -27.62 7.47
C ASP A 25 5.36 -26.97 6.54
N ALA A 26 5.12 -25.66 6.71
CA ALA A 26 4.24 -24.90 5.84
C ALA A 26 4.82 -24.76 4.42
N GLY A 27 6.14 -24.58 4.31
CA GLY A 27 6.90 -24.59 3.07
C GLY A 27 6.82 -25.94 2.38
N ARG A 28 7.03 -27.04 3.11
CA ARG A 28 6.88 -28.41 2.59
C ARG A 28 5.47 -28.66 2.04
N GLU A 29 4.44 -28.21 2.75
CA GLU A 29 3.05 -28.33 2.30
C GLU A 29 2.79 -27.52 1.02
N THR A 30 3.35 -26.32 0.94
CA THR A 30 3.23 -25.46 -0.24
C THR A 30 3.94 -26.07 -1.45
N LEU A 31 5.13 -26.67 -1.28
CA LEU A 31 5.82 -27.40 -2.36
C LEU A 31 4.98 -28.55 -2.90
N ARG A 32 4.33 -29.33 -2.02
CA ARG A 32 3.39 -30.39 -2.43
C ARG A 32 2.19 -29.82 -3.20
N ALA A 33 1.67 -28.67 -2.79
CA ALA A 33 0.58 -28.00 -3.50
C ALA A 33 1.02 -27.52 -4.90
N ILE A 34 2.25 -27.02 -5.05
CA ILE A 34 2.80 -26.62 -6.36
C ILE A 34 2.82 -27.81 -7.32
N GLY A 35 3.35 -28.97 -6.87
CA GLY A 35 3.41 -30.18 -7.71
C GLY A 35 2.02 -30.60 -8.21
N ARG A 36 1.07 -30.77 -7.29
CA ARG A 36 -0.32 -31.13 -7.62
C ARG A 36 -0.99 -30.12 -8.54
N PHE A 37 -0.84 -28.84 -8.25
CA PHE A 37 -1.40 -27.77 -9.06
C PHE A 37 -0.90 -27.86 -10.50
N LEU A 38 0.42 -28.00 -10.69
CA LEU A 38 1.01 -28.06 -12.02
C LEU A 38 0.60 -29.32 -12.78
N ASP A 39 0.43 -30.45 -12.10
CA ASP A 39 -0.04 -31.69 -12.71
C ASP A 39 -1.47 -31.59 -13.23
N GLU A 40 -2.35 -31.01 -12.43
CA GLU A 40 -3.76 -30.84 -12.80
C GLU A 40 -3.94 -29.72 -13.82
N ALA A 41 -3.20 -28.61 -13.71
CA ALA A 41 -3.34 -27.43 -14.57
C ALA A 41 -2.73 -27.55 -15.98
N LYS A 42 -2.09 -28.69 -16.34
CA LYS A 42 -1.37 -28.88 -17.62
C LYS A 42 -2.19 -28.50 -18.85
N THR A 43 -3.49 -28.79 -18.85
CA THR A 43 -4.39 -28.53 -19.97
C THR A 43 -5.03 -27.14 -19.95
N GLY A 44 -4.62 -26.29 -19.00
CA GLY A 44 -5.26 -25.02 -18.71
C GLY A 44 -6.09 -25.08 -17.44
N VAL A 45 -6.58 -23.89 -17.07
CA VAL A 45 -7.33 -23.64 -15.85
C VAL A 45 -8.49 -22.72 -16.19
N ASP A 46 -9.66 -22.99 -15.63
CA ASP A 46 -10.84 -22.15 -15.65
C ASP A 46 -11.40 -22.00 -14.22
N ALA A 47 -12.57 -21.38 -14.06
CA ALA A 47 -13.17 -21.16 -12.75
C ALA A 47 -13.51 -22.47 -12.03
N GLU A 48 -14.04 -23.46 -12.74
CA GLU A 48 -14.43 -24.75 -12.17
C GLU A 48 -13.19 -25.51 -11.68
N LYS A 49 -12.14 -25.50 -12.49
CA LYS A 49 -10.87 -26.13 -12.13
C LYS A 49 -10.18 -25.42 -10.96
N LEU A 50 -10.27 -24.09 -10.87
CA LEU A 50 -9.80 -23.36 -9.69
C LEU A 50 -10.56 -23.76 -8.43
N ASP A 51 -11.88 -23.95 -8.51
CA ASP A 51 -12.68 -24.40 -7.36
C ASP A 51 -12.24 -25.80 -6.90
N ALA A 52 -12.12 -26.75 -7.84
CA ALA A 52 -11.67 -28.11 -7.56
C ALA A 52 -10.27 -28.13 -6.93
N LEU A 53 -9.34 -27.34 -7.47
CA LEU A 53 -7.98 -27.21 -6.95
C LEU A 53 -7.93 -26.59 -5.54
N LEU A 54 -8.80 -25.61 -5.25
CA LEU A 54 -8.89 -25.00 -3.92
C LEU A 54 -9.57 -25.93 -2.91
N ALA A 55 -10.53 -26.75 -3.36
CA ALA A 55 -11.17 -27.77 -2.54
C ALA A 55 -10.20 -28.89 -2.16
N SER A 56 -9.32 -29.31 -3.08
CA SER A 56 -8.33 -30.36 -2.83
C SER A 56 -7.19 -29.91 -1.90
N SER A 57 -6.87 -28.62 -1.89
CA SER A 57 -5.92 -28.04 -0.94
C SER A 57 -6.09 -26.52 -0.78
N PRO A 58 -6.28 -26.01 0.45
CA PRO A 58 -6.26 -24.58 0.70
C PRO A 58 -4.93 -23.90 0.30
N ARG A 59 -3.82 -24.65 0.29
CA ARG A 59 -2.49 -24.18 -0.16
C ARG A 59 -2.42 -23.88 -1.65
N THR A 60 -3.38 -24.36 -2.45
CA THR A 60 -3.56 -23.93 -3.84
C THR A 60 -3.66 -22.39 -3.94
N LEU A 61 -4.24 -21.72 -2.94
CA LEU A 61 -4.29 -20.26 -2.92
C LEU A 61 -2.90 -19.63 -2.89
N ASP A 62 -1.92 -20.25 -2.21
CA ASP A 62 -0.53 -19.82 -2.21
C ASP A 62 0.11 -19.98 -3.59
N VAL A 63 -0.20 -21.05 -4.32
CA VAL A 63 0.30 -21.28 -5.68
C VAL A 63 -0.25 -20.22 -6.64
N ILE A 64 -1.56 -19.96 -6.59
CA ILE A 64 -2.20 -18.95 -7.44
C ILE A 64 -1.63 -17.55 -7.15
N ARG A 65 -1.42 -17.23 -5.86
CA ARG A 65 -0.75 -15.99 -5.44
C ARG A 65 0.64 -15.84 -6.04
N LEU A 66 1.43 -16.93 -6.12
CA LEU A 66 2.75 -16.91 -6.73
C LEU A 66 2.68 -16.62 -8.23
N PHE A 67 1.73 -17.20 -8.97
CA PHE A 67 1.49 -16.86 -10.38
C PHE A 67 1.13 -15.39 -10.57
N LEU A 68 0.37 -14.80 -9.65
CA LEU A 68 0.01 -13.39 -9.68
C LEU A 68 1.14 -12.46 -9.20
N GLY A 69 2.24 -13.01 -8.66
CA GLY A 69 3.35 -12.21 -8.12
C GLY A 69 2.98 -11.38 -6.89
N LEU A 70 1.92 -11.75 -6.18
CA LEU A 70 1.39 -11.01 -5.02
C LEU A 70 1.99 -11.50 -3.70
N SER A 71 2.12 -10.61 -2.72
CA SER A 71 2.34 -10.99 -1.32
C SER A 71 1.05 -11.54 -0.69
N GLN A 72 1.15 -12.15 0.49
CA GLN A 72 -0.03 -12.63 1.22
C GLN A 72 -0.98 -11.47 1.58
N ASP A 73 -0.41 -10.33 1.98
CA ASP A 73 -1.18 -9.13 2.32
C ASP A 73 -1.87 -8.52 1.09
N GLU A 74 -1.16 -8.42 -0.03
CA GLU A 74 -1.71 -7.92 -1.30
C GLU A 74 -2.86 -8.82 -1.77
N MET A 75 -2.68 -10.14 -1.73
CA MET A 75 -3.73 -11.09 -2.07
C MET A 75 -4.94 -10.93 -1.14
N ALA A 76 -4.74 -10.83 0.18
CA ALA A 76 -5.84 -10.61 1.12
C ALA A 76 -6.59 -9.29 0.88
N ASN A 77 -5.87 -8.21 0.53
CA ASN A 77 -6.47 -6.93 0.16
C ASN A 77 -7.37 -7.07 -1.07
N HIS A 78 -6.88 -7.71 -2.13
CA HIS A 78 -7.67 -7.94 -3.34
C HIS A 78 -8.91 -8.82 -3.08
N LEU A 79 -8.76 -9.89 -2.30
CA LEU A 79 -9.87 -10.77 -1.94
C LEU A 79 -10.94 -10.02 -1.12
N ARG A 80 -10.53 -9.21 -0.13
CA ARG A 80 -11.45 -8.35 0.64
C ARG A 80 -12.19 -7.34 -0.23
N ALA A 81 -11.48 -6.65 -1.11
CA ALA A 81 -12.09 -5.67 -2.01
C ALA A 81 -13.16 -6.34 -2.92
N ALA A 82 -12.93 -7.59 -3.32
CA ALA A 82 -13.82 -8.32 -4.22
C ALA A 82 -14.98 -9.06 -3.53
N GLY A 83 -14.80 -9.50 -2.27
CA GLY A 83 -15.76 -10.33 -1.53
C GLY A 83 -16.35 -9.67 -0.27
N GLY A 84 -15.96 -8.44 0.06
CA GLY A 84 -16.48 -7.69 1.19
C GLY A 84 -16.34 -8.45 2.52
N GLY A 85 -17.42 -8.42 3.33
CA GLY A 85 -17.44 -9.04 4.66
C GLY A 85 -17.17 -10.56 4.65
N ALA A 86 -17.56 -11.26 3.58
CA ALA A 86 -17.36 -12.71 3.47
C ALA A 86 -15.87 -13.08 3.45
N LEU A 87 -15.03 -12.23 2.86
CA LEU A 87 -13.57 -12.43 2.75
C LEU A 87 -12.77 -11.52 3.72
N SER A 88 -13.39 -11.03 4.79
CA SER A 88 -12.71 -10.26 5.84
C SER A 88 -11.65 -11.09 6.60
N GLY A 89 -10.71 -10.44 7.30
CA GLY A 89 -9.67 -11.13 8.07
C GLY A 89 -8.33 -11.29 7.33
N THR A 90 -7.36 -11.95 7.96
CA THR A 90 -6.00 -12.14 7.42
C THR A 90 -5.98 -13.16 6.28
N TYR A 91 -4.90 -13.14 5.48
CA TYR A 91 -4.70 -14.13 4.40
C TYR A 91 -4.84 -15.58 4.91
N ALA A 92 -4.23 -15.89 6.05
CA ALA A 92 -4.34 -17.20 6.69
C ALA A 92 -5.80 -17.54 7.03
N SER A 93 -6.54 -16.61 7.64
CA SER A 93 -7.95 -16.85 7.98
C SER A 93 -8.88 -16.99 6.76
N ILE A 94 -8.57 -16.35 5.63
CA ILE A 94 -9.31 -16.54 4.38
C ILE A 94 -9.02 -17.94 3.84
N ARG A 95 -7.75 -18.34 3.83
CA ARG A 95 -7.31 -19.67 3.38
C ARG A 95 -7.96 -20.79 4.20
N ASP A 96 -7.98 -20.67 5.53
CA ASP A 96 -8.55 -21.70 6.42
C ASP A 96 -10.08 -21.87 6.25
N ARG A 97 -10.76 -20.84 5.75
CA ARG A 97 -12.20 -20.86 5.47
C ARG A 97 -12.56 -21.37 4.07
N LEU A 98 -11.58 -21.69 3.21
CA LEU A 98 -11.83 -22.30 1.88
C LEU A 98 -12.52 -23.67 1.94
N LYS A 99 -12.52 -24.32 3.12
CA LYS A 99 -13.32 -25.52 3.39
C LYS A 99 -14.83 -25.29 3.29
N HIS A 100 -15.29 -24.04 3.33
CA HIS A 100 -16.69 -23.68 3.16
C HIS A 100 -16.97 -23.26 1.71
N ASP A 101 -17.90 -23.95 1.05
CA ASP A 101 -18.18 -23.79 -0.38
C ASP A 101 -18.53 -22.35 -0.77
N HIS A 102 -19.33 -21.64 0.04
CA HIS A 102 -19.68 -20.24 -0.23
C HIS A 102 -18.46 -19.30 -0.18
N VAL A 103 -17.50 -19.54 0.74
CA VAL A 103 -16.26 -18.77 0.81
C VAL A 103 -15.40 -19.09 -0.41
N ARG A 104 -15.26 -20.37 -0.74
CA ARG A 104 -14.46 -20.83 -1.88
C ARG A 104 -14.98 -20.28 -3.20
N ALA A 105 -16.30 -20.34 -3.44
CA ALA A 105 -16.93 -19.75 -4.63
C ALA A 105 -16.68 -18.24 -4.72
N THR A 106 -16.76 -17.52 -3.60
CA THR A 106 -16.45 -16.08 -3.55
C THR A 106 -14.98 -15.81 -3.88
N VAL A 107 -14.06 -16.63 -3.37
CA VAL A 107 -12.62 -16.55 -3.69
C VAL A 107 -12.37 -16.84 -5.17
N VAL A 108 -12.96 -17.89 -5.74
CA VAL A 108 -12.84 -18.21 -7.18
C VAL A 108 -13.30 -17.03 -8.05
N SER A 109 -14.47 -16.45 -7.74
CA SER A 109 -14.97 -15.25 -8.45
C SER A 109 -14.01 -14.06 -8.32
N ALA A 110 -13.41 -13.84 -7.15
CA ALA A 110 -12.39 -12.81 -6.95
C ALA A 110 -11.13 -13.09 -7.78
N LEU A 111 -10.63 -14.33 -7.79
CA LEU A 111 -9.44 -14.73 -8.55
C LEU A 111 -9.63 -14.58 -10.05
N VAL A 112 -10.81 -14.95 -10.57
CA VAL A 112 -11.16 -14.75 -11.98
C VAL A 112 -11.15 -13.26 -12.33
N ARG A 113 -11.75 -12.39 -11.50
CA ARG A 113 -11.72 -10.93 -11.69
C ARG A 113 -10.32 -10.33 -11.62
N LEU A 114 -9.43 -10.92 -10.81
CA LEU A 114 -8.00 -10.56 -10.77
C LEU A 114 -7.21 -11.06 -11.98
N GLY A 115 -7.83 -11.83 -12.87
CA GLY A 115 -7.17 -12.36 -14.06
C GLY A 115 -6.35 -13.62 -13.82
N ALA A 116 -6.55 -14.33 -12.70
CA ALA A 116 -5.76 -15.52 -12.35
C ALA A 116 -5.75 -16.57 -13.47
N VAL A 117 -6.93 -16.90 -14.03
CA VAL A 117 -7.08 -17.84 -15.15
C VAL A 117 -6.18 -17.47 -16.33
N HIS A 118 -6.23 -16.21 -16.75
CA HIS A 118 -5.43 -15.71 -17.87
C HIS A 118 -3.93 -15.79 -17.55
N THR A 119 -3.52 -15.27 -16.39
CA THR A 119 -2.12 -15.22 -15.96
C THR A 119 -1.50 -16.61 -15.82
N ILE A 120 -2.20 -17.53 -15.16
CA ILE A 120 -1.76 -18.93 -15.02
C ILE A 120 -1.60 -19.57 -16.40
N GLY A 121 -2.60 -19.44 -17.27
CA GLY A 121 -2.54 -19.98 -18.62
C GLY A 121 -1.38 -19.41 -19.44
N ALA A 122 -1.10 -18.11 -19.31
CA ALA A 122 0.04 -17.46 -19.98
C ALA A 122 1.39 -18.02 -19.48
N HIS A 123 1.55 -18.20 -18.17
CA HIS A 123 2.78 -18.75 -17.59
C HIS A 123 3.01 -20.22 -17.92
N LEU A 124 1.95 -21.03 -17.97
CA LEU A 124 2.04 -22.46 -18.32
C LEU A 124 2.42 -22.68 -19.79
N ARG A 125 2.01 -21.78 -20.69
CA ARG A 125 2.37 -21.84 -22.13
C ARG A 125 3.72 -21.19 -22.44
N LYS A 126 4.24 -20.36 -21.55
CA LYS A 126 5.50 -19.64 -21.76
C LYS A 126 6.68 -20.61 -21.76
N ARG A 127 7.59 -20.45 -22.73
CA ARG A 127 8.92 -21.05 -22.68
C ARG A 127 9.81 -20.20 -21.78
N TRP A 128 10.16 -20.75 -20.62
CA TRP A 128 11.00 -20.06 -19.64
C TRP A 128 12.48 -20.11 -20.01
N THR A 129 13.16 -18.99 -19.86
CA THR A 129 14.60 -18.86 -20.07
C THR A 129 15.31 -18.58 -18.75
N ILE A 130 16.64 -18.75 -18.71
CA ILE A 130 17.43 -18.36 -17.54
C ILE A 130 17.31 -16.87 -17.23
N ARG A 131 17.12 -16.02 -18.25
CA ARG A 131 16.89 -14.58 -18.09
C ARG A 131 15.62 -14.33 -17.28
N ASP A 132 14.54 -15.06 -17.56
CA ASP A 132 13.29 -14.94 -16.81
C ASP A 132 13.50 -15.31 -15.33
N VAL A 133 14.21 -16.41 -15.05
CA VAL A 133 14.51 -16.84 -13.67
C VAL A 133 15.32 -15.79 -12.92
N LEU A 134 16.34 -15.19 -13.57
CA LEU A 134 17.15 -14.12 -12.97
C LEU A 134 16.35 -12.84 -12.75
N LEU A 135 15.45 -12.48 -13.68
CA LEU A 135 14.54 -11.35 -13.51
C LEU A 135 13.59 -11.55 -12.33
N GLU A 136 12.97 -12.72 -12.20
CA GLU A 136 12.11 -13.06 -11.07
C GLU A 136 12.89 -12.97 -9.75
N ARG A 137 14.07 -13.59 -9.65
CA ARG A 137 14.93 -13.51 -8.45
C ARG A 137 15.30 -12.07 -8.09
N TYR A 138 15.64 -11.25 -9.08
CA TYR A 138 15.93 -9.83 -8.88
C TYR A 138 14.69 -9.05 -8.40
N GLN A 139 13.51 -9.35 -8.95
CA GLN A 139 12.24 -8.76 -8.52
C GLN A 139 11.89 -9.14 -7.08
N PHE A 140 12.08 -10.41 -6.70
CA PHE A 140 11.82 -10.89 -5.33
C PHE A 140 12.84 -10.38 -4.31
N GLY A 141 14.09 -10.12 -4.71
CA GLY A 141 15.10 -9.47 -3.87
C GLY A 141 14.96 -7.95 -3.86
N ARG A 142 15.58 -7.29 -4.86
CA ARG A 142 15.65 -5.81 -4.94
C ARG A 142 14.33 -5.17 -5.36
N GLY A 143 13.58 -5.82 -6.25
CA GLY A 143 12.30 -5.29 -6.73
C GLY A 143 11.29 -5.07 -5.62
N ARG A 144 11.26 -5.91 -4.57
CA ARG A 144 10.40 -5.69 -3.38
C ARG A 144 10.78 -4.43 -2.61
N ALA A 145 12.07 -4.17 -2.41
CA ALA A 145 12.55 -2.96 -1.73
C ALA A 145 12.22 -1.70 -2.52
N VAL A 146 12.43 -1.73 -3.84
CA VAL A 146 12.14 -0.61 -4.74
C VAL A 146 10.63 -0.37 -4.87
N LYS A 147 9.80 -1.43 -5.01
CA LYS A 147 8.33 -1.33 -5.00
C LYS A 147 7.85 -0.67 -3.70
N GLY A 148 8.39 -1.05 -2.54
CA GLY A 148 8.03 -0.42 -1.26
C GLY A 148 8.30 1.09 -1.23
N GLN A 149 9.46 1.54 -1.73
CA GLN A 149 9.84 2.96 -1.76
C GLN A 149 9.08 3.78 -2.83
N LEU A 150 8.95 3.26 -4.06
CA LEU A 150 8.22 3.94 -5.13
C LEU A 150 6.73 4.08 -4.81
N ARG A 151 6.14 3.08 -4.14
CA ARG A 151 4.72 3.11 -3.73
C ARG A 151 4.43 4.27 -2.78
N GLY A 152 5.27 4.46 -1.75
CA GLY A 152 5.11 5.57 -0.80
C GLY A 152 5.16 6.95 -1.46
N ARG A 153 5.99 7.11 -2.50
CA ARG A 153 6.15 8.39 -3.22
C ARG A 153 5.18 8.58 -4.38
N SER A 154 4.44 7.54 -4.78
CA SER A 154 3.60 7.60 -5.97
C SER A 154 2.46 8.61 -5.85
N LEU A 155 1.75 8.62 -4.71
CA LEU A 155 0.65 9.56 -4.49
C LEU A 155 1.15 11.00 -4.31
N GLU A 156 2.24 11.19 -3.58
CA GLU A 156 2.91 12.50 -3.46
C GLU A 156 3.28 13.05 -4.85
N ASN A 157 3.92 12.24 -5.69
CA ASN A 157 4.27 12.64 -7.06
C ASN A 157 3.04 12.95 -7.92
N GLU A 158 1.96 12.19 -7.78
CA GLU A 158 0.71 12.45 -8.50
C GLU A 158 0.09 13.78 -8.08
N VAL A 159 0.03 14.07 -6.77
CA VAL A 159 -0.43 15.37 -6.25
C VAL A 159 0.48 16.50 -6.76
N GLU A 160 1.80 16.34 -6.71
CA GLU A 160 2.75 17.35 -7.18
C GLU A 160 2.55 17.68 -8.67
N GLN A 161 2.36 16.66 -9.53
CA GLN A 161 2.09 16.87 -10.96
C GLN A 161 0.79 17.66 -11.20
N ARG A 162 -0.19 17.54 -10.30
CA ARG A 162 -1.46 18.28 -10.37
C ARG A 162 -1.21 19.75 -10.01
N LEU A 163 -0.51 20.00 -8.91
CA LEU A 163 -0.12 21.36 -8.50
C LEU A 163 0.74 22.08 -9.55
N ARG A 164 1.73 21.38 -10.14
CA ARG A 164 2.56 21.92 -11.23
C ARG A 164 1.73 22.34 -12.44
N ARG A 165 0.75 21.54 -12.83
CA ARG A 165 -0.16 21.87 -13.95
C ARG A 165 -1.07 23.06 -13.65
N LEU A 166 -1.45 23.25 -12.39
CA LEU A 166 -2.22 24.42 -11.98
C LEU A 166 -1.40 25.71 -12.02
N GLY A 167 -0.07 25.62 -11.99
CA GLY A 167 0.82 26.80 -12.00
C GLY A 167 0.79 27.61 -10.71
N VAL A 168 0.23 27.06 -9.62
CA VAL A 168 0.25 27.74 -8.31
C VAL A 168 1.64 27.64 -7.67
N PRO A 169 2.12 28.67 -6.97
CA PRO A 169 3.34 28.56 -6.16
C PRO A 169 3.13 27.57 -5.02
N TYR A 170 4.10 26.71 -4.75
CA TYR A 170 4.07 25.77 -3.64
C TYR A 170 5.48 25.37 -3.20
N VAL A 171 5.61 24.86 -1.97
CA VAL A 171 6.84 24.23 -1.46
C VAL A 171 6.54 22.77 -1.13
N ALA A 172 7.30 21.85 -1.73
CA ALA A 172 7.20 20.41 -1.46
C ALA A 172 8.09 19.98 -0.28
N ARG A 173 7.69 18.92 0.43
CA ARG A 173 8.40 18.29 1.56
C ARG A 173 8.87 19.32 2.58
N VAL A 174 7.92 20.08 3.09
CA VAL A 174 8.16 21.33 3.80
C VAL A 174 7.89 21.17 5.29
N THR A 175 8.69 21.86 6.10
CA THR A 175 8.28 22.22 7.47
C THR A 175 7.68 23.61 7.37
N PHE A 176 6.36 23.73 7.49
CA PHE A 176 5.69 25.01 7.44
C PHE A 176 5.58 25.61 8.85
N ILE A 177 5.43 26.93 8.92
CA ILE A 177 5.19 27.66 10.17
C ILE A 177 3.77 28.21 10.13
N GLY A 178 2.97 27.90 11.15
CA GLY A 178 1.61 28.40 11.28
C GLY A 178 1.42 29.21 12.55
N ARG A 179 0.37 28.87 13.32
CA ARG A 179 -0.07 29.64 14.47
C ARG A 179 1.00 29.73 15.54
N ASP A 180 1.19 30.91 16.10
CA ASP A 180 2.11 31.18 17.22
C ASP A 180 3.55 30.68 16.96
N GLY A 181 3.96 30.62 15.68
CA GLY A 181 5.29 30.14 15.28
C GLY A 181 5.46 28.61 15.35
N LYS A 182 4.39 27.85 15.61
CA LYS A 182 4.44 26.38 15.62
C LYS A 182 4.77 25.84 14.22
N GLN A 183 5.53 24.74 14.22
CA GLN A 183 6.00 24.11 13.00
C GLN A 183 5.47 22.68 12.88
N ALA A 184 5.10 22.30 11.66
CA ALA A 184 4.78 20.92 11.32
C ALA A 184 5.29 20.57 9.92
N LYS A 185 5.57 19.28 9.74
CA LYS A 185 5.94 18.74 8.42
C LYS A 185 4.67 18.48 7.61
N ALA A 186 4.73 18.80 6.33
CA ALA A 186 3.70 18.45 5.36
C ALA A 186 4.33 18.16 4.00
N ASP A 187 3.63 17.42 3.16
CA ASP A 187 4.09 17.17 1.80
C ASP A 187 4.05 18.43 0.93
N PHE A 188 3.03 19.28 1.05
CA PHE A 188 2.94 20.54 0.30
C PHE A 188 2.38 21.69 1.13
N ALA A 189 2.93 22.89 0.95
CA ALA A 189 2.40 24.15 1.46
C ALA A 189 2.24 25.17 0.34
N ILE A 190 1.09 25.84 0.29
CA ILE A 190 0.67 26.77 -0.77
C ILE A 190 0.24 28.10 -0.13
N PRO A 191 0.71 29.26 -0.60
CA PRO A 191 1.69 29.42 -1.69
C PRO A 191 3.15 29.17 -1.24
N GLY A 192 3.40 29.06 0.06
CA GLY A 192 4.74 28.96 0.63
C GLY A 192 4.73 28.38 2.04
N ALA A 193 5.92 28.24 2.63
CA ALA A 193 6.10 27.61 3.95
C ALA A 193 5.66 28.49 5.13
N GLN A 194 5.59 29.81 4.95
CA GLN A 194 5.23 30.75 6.01
C GLN A 194 3.75 31.05 5.95
N ARG A 195 3.03 30.67 7.02
CA ARG A 195 1.57 30.86 7.17
C ARG A 195 0.79 30.44 5.91
N PRO A 196 0.94 29.19 5.44
CA PRO A 196 0.31 28.72 4.22
C PRO A 196 -1.22 28.85 4.26
N LYS A 197 -1.82 29.14 3.11
CA LYS A 197 -3.27 29.11 2.91
C LYS A 197 -3.79 27.69 2.70
N THR A 198 -2.99 26.83 2.10
CA THR A 198 -3.32 25.41 1.97
C THR A 198 -2.12 24.56 2.33
N VAL A 199 -2.37 23.53 3.15
CA VAL A 199 -1.42 22.47 3.48
C VAL A 199 -2.00 21.16 3.00
N ILE A 200 -1.17 20.32 2.38
CA ILE A 200 -1.57 19.00 1.86
C ILE A 200 -0.64 17.95 2.43
N GLU A 201 -1.22 16.88 2.98
CA GLU A 201 -0.51 15.69 3.46
C GLU A 201 -1.02 14.46 2.69
N SER A 202 -0.11 13.66 2.13
CA SER A 202 -0.40 12.47 1.34
C SER A 202 -0.05 11.19 2.10
N LYS A 203 -0.96 10.21 2.13
CA LYS A 203 -0.71 8.91 2.77
C LYS A 203 -1.21 7.75 1.89
N VAL A 204 -0.40 6.72 1.71
CA VAL A 204 -0.75 5.53 0.92
C VAL A 204 -0.65 4.26 1.78
N TYR A 205 -1.68 3.42 1.72
CA TYR A 205 -1.77 2.18 2.47
C TYR A 205 -2.02 0.99 1.54
N GLU A 206 -1.02 0.13 1.32
CA GLU A 206 -1.14 -1.04 0.42
C GLU A 206 -0.79 -2.39 1.09
N ALA A 207 -0.03 -2.40 2.19
CA ALA A 207 0.32 -3.61 2.93
C ALA A 207 0.57 -3.29 4.42
N THR A 208 0.41 -4.29 5.29
CA THR A 208 0.57 -4.24 6.77
C THR A 208 2.04 -4.19 7.21
N GLY A 209 2.84 -3.33 6.59
CA GLY A 209 4.21 -3.09 7.05
C GLY A 209 4.20 -2.23 8.32
N SER A 210 4.89 -2.68 9.37
CA SER A 210 5.07 -2.01 10.67
C SER A 210 5.76 -0.63 10.63
N LYS A 211 6.11 -0.14 9.44
CA LYS A 211 6.67 1.21 9.21
C LYS A 211 5.60 2.28 8.91
N GLN A 212 4.32 1.92 8.90
CA GLN A 212 3.25 2.91 8.79
C GLN A 212 3.14 3.65 10.12
N THR A 213 3.70 4.86 10.13
CA THR A 213 3.66 5.81 11.24
C THR A 213 2.22 6.06 11.71
N ASP A 214 2.09 6.56 12.95
CA ASP A 214 0.83 7.03 13.51
C ASP A 214 0.27 8.18 12.66
N VAL A 215 -0.57 7.84 11.68
CA VAL A 215 -1.19 8.81 10.76
C VAL A 215 -2.06 9.80 11.50
N LEU A 216 -2.75 9.37 12.55
CA LEU A 216 -3.58 10.26 13.34
C LEU A 216 -2.68 11.26 14.08
N GLY A 217 -1.57 10.79 14.66
CA GLY A 217 -0.55 11.65 15.26
C GLY A 217 0.08 12.64 14.28
N ASP A 218 0.41 12.22 13.06
CA ASP A 218 0.96 13.11 12.02
C ASP A 218 -0.05 14.20 11.61
N ILE A 219 -1.33 13.82 11.43
CA ILE A 219 -2.42 14.73 11.09
C ILE A 219 -2.66 15.72 12.23
N LEU A 220 -2.70 15.24 13.48
CA LEU A 220 -2.92 16.08 14.66
C LEU A 220 -1.80 17.14 14.82
N LYS A 221 -0.54 16.80 14.54
CA LYS A 221 0.55 17.78 14.55
C LYS A 221 0.32 18.92 13.56
N ILE A 222 -0.20 18.62 12.35
CA ILE A 222 -0.54 19.65 11.37
C ILE A 222 -1.74 20.48 11.85
N VAL A 223 -2.76 19.83 12.41
CA VAL A 223 -3.95 20.50 12.98
C VAL A 223 -3.56 21.48 14.09
N GLU A 224 -2.62 21.10 14.95
CA GLU A 224 -2.14 21.94 16.05
C GLU A 224 -1.26 23.11 15.59
N ALA A 225 -0.51 22.92 14.50
CA ALA A 225 0.43 23.92 13.99
C ALA A 225 -0.21 24.91 13.02
N ARG A 226 -1.24 24.53 12.25
CA ARG A 226 -1.81 25.38 11.20
C ARG A 226 -2.54 26.61 11.74
N ASP A 227 -2.60 27.66 10.92
CA ASP A 227 -3.46 28.80 11.20
C ASP A 227 -4.94 28.40 11.07
N TYR A 228 -5.82 29.14 11.76
CA TYR A 228 -7.27 28.89 11.71
C TYR A 228 -7.85 28.98 10.30
N LEU A 229 -7.26 29.85 9.46
CA LEU A 229 -7.68 30.07 8.07
C LEU A 229 -6.93 29.17 7.07
N THR A 230 -6.03 28.30 7.52
CA THR A 230 -5.33 27.36 6.64
C THR A 230 -6.22 26.18 6.31
N TYR A 231 -6.50 25.99 5.02
CA TYR A 231 -7.13 24.77 4.52
C TYR A 231 -6.16 23.60 4.65
N PHE A 232 -6.59 22.54 5.32
CA PHE A 232 -5.79 21.33 5.46
C PHE A 232 -6.43 20.18 4.70
N PHE A 233 -5.76 19.71 3.65
CA PHE A 233 -6.22 18.60 2.84
C PHE A 233 -5.39 17.35 3.11
N VAL A 234 -6.09 16.23 3.27
CA VAL A 234 -5.45 14.91 3.34
C VAL A 234 -5.75 14.17 2.04
N VAL A 235 -4.71 13.75 1.31
CA VAL A 235 -4.85 12.90 0.13
C VAL A 235 -4.47 11.50 0.53
N THR A 236 -5.40 10.55 0.45
CA THR A 236 -5.16 9.19 0.91
C THR A 236 -5.71 8.15 -0.03
N ASP A 237 -5.00 7.03 -0.19
CA ASP A 237 -5.44 5.93 -1.05
C ASP A 237 -4.82 4.59 -0.61
N GLY A 238 -5.27 3.53 -1.28
CA GLY A 238 -4.71 2.19 -1.24
C GLY A 238 -5.57 1.18 -0.47
N LEU A 239 -5.50 -0.08 -0.91
CA LEU A 239 -6.37 -1.15 -0.39
C LEU A 239 -6.07 -1.54 1.06
N GLY A 240 -4.90 -1.18 1.58
CA GLY A 240 -4.50 -1.42 2.96
C GLY A 240 -5.40 -0.71 3.99
N TRP A 241 -6.15 0.32 3.59
CA TRP A 241 -7.16 0.96 4.46
C TRP A 241 -8.24 -0.01 4.94
N HIS A 242 -8.51 -1.10 4.22
CA HIS A 242 -9.41 -2.16 4.68
C HIS A 242 -8.93 -2.83 5.98
N ASN A 243 -7.65 -2.75 6.31
CA ASN A 243 -7.10 -3.26 7.57
C ASN A 243 -7.06 -2.18 8.66
N ARG A 244 -7.27 -0.90 8.31
CA ARG A 244 -7.20 0.27 9.21
C ARG A 244 -8.49 1.08 9.18
N VAL A 245 -9.64 0.39 9.08
CA VAL A 245 -10.96 1.04 9.00
C VAL A 245 -11.22 1.93 10.22
N SER A 246 -10.72 1.58 11.41
CA SER A 246 -10.83 2.44 12.60
C SER A 246 -10.13 3.78 12.41
N ASP A 247 -8.92 3.78 11.86
CA ASP A 247 -8.18 5.03 11.61
C ASP A 247 -8.83 5.84 10.49
N LEU A 248 -9.39 5.17 9.47
CA LEU A 248 -10.16 5.85 8.43
C LEU A 248 -11.41 6.53 9.01
N ARG A 249 -12.10 5.89 9.97
CA ARG A 249 -13.23 6.50 10.69
C ARG A 249 -12.79 7.74 11.46
N HIS A 250 -11.69 7.66 12.21
CA HIS A 250 -11.16 8.82 12.92
C HIS A 250 -10.74 9.95 11.97
N LEU A 251 -10.17 9.63 10.81
CA LEU A 251 -9.85 10.63 9.79
C LEU A 251 -11.11 11.35 9.27
N VAL A 252 -12.20 10.61 9.04
CA VAL A 252 -13.50 11.19 8.67
C VAL A 252 -14.06 12.05 9.80
N GLU A 253 -13.95 11.62 11.06
CA GLU A 253 -14.36 12.42 12.22
C GLU A 253 -13.57 13.73 12.32
N PHE A 254 -12.26 13.72 12.05
CA PHE A 254 -11.45 14.94 11.97
C PHE A 254 -11.96 15.89 10.89
N GLN A 255 -12.40 15.36 9.75
CA GLN A 255 -13.01 16.18 8.71
C GLN A 255 -14.35 16.77 9.16
N GLN A 256 -15.23 15.96 9.76
CA GLN A 256 -16.53 16.41 10.26
C GLN A 256 -16.42 17.49 11.35
N ARG A 257 -15.35 17.44 12.16
CA ARG A 257 -15.03 18.45 13.19
C ARG A 257 -14.32 19.68 12.64
N GLY A 258 -14.07 19.76 11.33
CA GLY A 258 -13.35 20.86 10.68
C GLY A 258 -11.84 20.89 10.93
N MET A 259 -11.28 19.84 11.56
CA MET A 259 -9.83 19.71 11.79
C MET A 259 -9.10 19.41 10.49
N VAL A 260 -9.71 18.60 9.62
CA VAL A 260 -9.29 18.42 8.22
C VAL A 260 -10.33 19.10 7.35
N SER A 261 -9.91 19.95 6.43
CA SER A 261 -10.86 20.68 5.57
C SER A 261 -11.53 19.72 4.57
N MET A 262 -10.75 18.87 3.91
CA MET A 262 -11.24 17.85 2.97
C MET A 262 -10.30 16.65 2.89
N ILE A 263 -10.87 15.49 2.54
CA ILE A 263 -10.13 14.25 2.24
C ILE A 263 -10.32 13.92 0.76
N PHE A 264 -9.23 13.66 0.05
CA PHE A 264 -9.23 13.28 -1.36
C PHE A 264 -8.60 11.90 -1.56
N THR A 265 -8.96 11.23 -2.65
CA THR A 265 -8.37 9.97 -3.12
C THR A 265 -7.88 10.17 -4.55
N ARG A 266 -7.18 9.19 -5.15
CA ARG A 266 -6.76 9.27 -6.57
C ARG A 266 -7.95 9.54 -7.50
N ALA A 267 -9.11 8.95 -7.20
CA ALA A 267 -10.34 9.14 -7.97
C ALA A 267 -10.91 10.57 -7.86
N THR A 268 -10.57 11.33 -6.82
CA THR A 268 -11.08 12.69 -6.59
C THR A 268 -10.00 13.77 -6.69
N LEU A 269 -8.82 13.46 -7.23
CA LEU A 269 -7.74 14.45 -7.46
C LEU A 269 -8.18 15.62 -8.35
N GLY A 270 -9.13 15.42 -9.26
CA GLY A 270 -9.71 16.55 -10.03
C GLY A 270 -10.40 17.58 -9.14
N LYS A 271 -11.09 17.14 -8.08
CA LYS A 271 -11.73 18.04 -7.10
C LYS A 271 -10.71 18.75 -6.21
N LEU A 272 -9.58 18.08 -5.91
CA LEU A 272 -8.46 18.73 -5.23
C LEU A 272 -7.93 19.89 -6.07
N GLU A 273 -7.76 19.68 -7.39
CA GLU A 273 -7.29 20.74 -8.29
C GLU A 273 -8.24 21.95 -8.29
N GLU A 274 -9.54 21.70 -8.40
CA GLU A 274 -10.58 22.74 -8.36
C GLU A 274 -10.54 23.53 -7.04
N ALA A 275 -10.43 22.83 -5.91
CA ALA A 275 -10.38 23.46 -4.59
C ALA A 275 -9.13 24.35 -4.42
N VAL A 276 -7.95 23.84 -4.79
CA VAL A 276 -6.70 24.61 -4.72
C VAL A 276 -6.77 25.85 -5.61
N ARG A 277 -7.25 25.69 -6.85
CA ARG A 277 -7.42 26.82 -7.78
C ARG A 277 -8.36 27.88 -7.22
N TYR A 278 -9.52 27.46 -6.72
CA TYR A 278 -10.51 28.35 -6.13
C TYR A 278 -9.92 29.14 -4.96
N ILE A 279 -9.30 28.46 -3.98
CA ILE A 279 -8.70 29.11 -2.81
C ILE A 279 -7.62 30.11 -3.24
N TYR A 280 -6.73 29.69 -4.14
CA TYR A 280 -5.63 30.56 -4.59
C TYR A 280 -6.16 31.82 -5.31
N GLN A 281 -7.13 31.67 -6.22
CA GLN A 281 -7.73 32.80 -6.92
C GLN A 281 -8.50 33.75 -5.99
N HIS A 282 -9.19 33.23 -4.98
CA HIS A 282 -9.96 34.09 -4.06
C HIS A 282 -9.06 34.85 -3.09
N GLU A 283 -7.93 34.26 -2.67
CA GLU A 283 -6.99 34.90 -1.75
C GLU A 283 -6.01 35.85 -2.45
N TYR A 284 -5.63 35.56 -3.70
CA TYR A 284 -4.55 36.28 -4.41
C TYR A 284 -4.97 36.89 -5.75
N GLY A 285 -6.10 36.50 -6.33
CA GLY A 285 -6.58 37.00 -7.61
C GLY A 285 -7.28 38.37 -7.54
N ARG A 286 -7.66 38.84 -6.35
CA ARG A 286 -8.23 40.19 -6.16
C ARG A 286 -7.19 41.31 -6.09
N GLN A 287 -5.90 40.98 -6.02
CA GLN A 287 -4.84 41.99 -5.95
C GLN A 287 -4.44 42.58 -7.32
N SER A 288 -5.03 42.10 -8.43
CA SER A 288 -4.68 42.52 -9.80
C SER A 288 -5.69 43.46 -10.47
N GLU A 289 -6.82 43.76 -9.81
CA GLU A 289 -7.86 44.67 -10.35
C GLU A 289 -7.84 46.05 -9.70
N GLU A 290 -6.93 46.31 -8.74
CA GLU A 290 -6.78 47.61 -8.06
C GLU A 290 -5.42 48.31 -8.32
N GLU A 291 -4.64 47.83 -9.30
CA GLU A 291 -3.48 48.55 -9.86
C GLU A 291 -3.74 48.98 -11.31
#